data_AF-A0A7T0JMB2-F1
#
_entry.id   AF-A0A7T0JMB2-F1
#
_cell.length_a   1.000
_cell.length_b   1.000
_cell.length_c   1.000
_cell.angle_alpha   90.00
_cell.angle_beta   90.00
_cell.angle_gamma   90.00
#
_symmetry.space_group_name_H-M   'P 1'
#
loop_
_entity.id
_entity.type
_entity.pdbx_description
1 polymer ?
#
loop_
_entity_poly.entity_id
_entity_poly.type
_entity_poly.pdbx_seq_one_letter_code
_entity_poly.pdbx_strand_id
1 'polypeptide(L)'
;MAHLSKSAATLRVMGDNLVPDEINSLLGCLPSTSYVKGEVIRGKKSGRDFTMRTGMWRLEATSCEPENLDSQVAEILSQLTQDLNVWTNLKDRFDIDLFCGFYMEVTNEGVEISSATLKLLGERGIALGLDIYGPVKENTSAAKPWKRSVSE
;
A
#
# COMPACT_ATOMS: atom_id res chain seq x y z
N MET A 1 -16.95 -18.77 3.33
CA MET A 1 -15.50 -18.52 3.18
C MET A 1 -15.08 -17.68 4.36
N ALA A 2 -13.86 -17.87 4.89
CA ALA A 2 -13.37 -16.98 5.92
C ALA A 2 -13.10 -15.60 5.30
N HIS A 3 -13.34 -14.54 6.05
CA HIS A 3 -13.12 -13.16 5.61
C HIS A 3 -11.64 -12.80 5.87
N LEU A 4 -11.04 -11.93 5.06
CA LEU A 4 -9.66 -11.53 5.34
C LEU A 4 -9.60 -10.82 6.70
N SER A 5 -8.55 -11.10 7.45
CA SER A 5 -8.40 -10.54 8.79
C SER A 5 -8.14 -9.03 8.75
N LYS A 6 -7.26 -8.58 7.84
CA LYS A 6 -6.83 -7.18 7.81
C LYS A 6 -6.50 -6.67 6.43
N SER A 7 -6.75 -5.38 6.21
CA SER A 7 -6.34 -4.64 5.01
C SER A 7 -5.59 -3.34 5.35
N ALA A 8 -4.59 -3.02 4.55
CA ALA A 8 -3.89 -1.74 4.58
C ALA A 8 -3.75 -1.21 3.16
N ALA A 9 -4.49 -0.13 2.84
CA ALA A 9 -4.49 0.48 1.51
C ALA A 9 -3.66 1.77 1.47
N THR A 10 -3.03 2.02 0.33
CA THR A 10 -2.23 3.23 0.08
C THR A 10 -2.36 3.60 -1.38
N LEU A 11 -2.78 4.84 -1.66
CA LEU A 11 -2.68 5.42 -2.99
C LEU A 11 -1.24 5.85 -3.23
N ARG A 12 -0.70 5.53 -4.40
CA ARG A 12 0.67 5.89 -4.80
C ARG A 12 0.64 6.56 -6.16
N VAL A 13 1.33 7.69 -6.26
CA VAL A 13 1.69 8.33 -7.53
C VAL A 13 3.20 8.25 -7.65
N MET A 14 3.68 7.75 -8.78
CA MET A 14 5.07 7.37 -8.98
C MET A 14 5.59 7.93 -10.29
N GLY A 15 6.79 8.50 -10.26
CA GLY A 15 7.49 8.86 -11.48
C GLY A 15 8.76 9.64 -11.25
N ASP A 16 9.65 9.60 -12.23
CA ASP A 16 10.98 10.20 -12.15
C ASP A 16 10.94 11.73 -12.04
N ASN A 17 9.95 12.35 -12.68
CA ASN A 17 9.77 13.81 -12.71
C ASN A 17 8.74 14.30 -11.67
N LEU A 18 8.37 13.44 -10.70
CA LEU A 18 7.37 13.79 -9.70
C LEU A 18 7.91 14.88 -8.76
N VAL A 19 7.14 15.96 -8.64
CA VAL A 19 7.36 17.03 -7.66
C VAL A 19 6.21 17.00 -6.65
N PRO A 20 6.44 16.70 -5.36
CA PRO A 20 5.36 16.51 -4.38
C PRO A 20 4.39 17.68 -4.27
N ASP A 21 4.89 18.92 -4.26
CA ASP A 21 4.04 20.11 -4.15
C ASP A 21 3.10 20.31 -5.34
N GLU A 22 3.52 19.86 -6.53
CA GLU A 22 2.66 19.84 -7.71
C GLU A 22 1.51 18.83 -7.50
N ILE A 23 1.83 17.63 -7.04
CA ILE A 23 0.83 16.59 -6.76
C ILE A 23 -0.14 17.05 -5.66
N ASN A 24 0.36 17.72 -4.62
CA ASN A 24 -0.47 18.32 -3.57
C ASN A 24 -1.48 19.31 -4.13
N SER A 25 -1.02 20.21 -5.00
CA SER A 25 -1.84 21.25 -5.61
C SER A 25 -2.91 20.65 -6.54
N LEU A 26 -2.54 19.63 -7.31
CA LEU A 26 -3.47 18.95 -8.22
C LEU A 26 -4.52 18.12 -7.46
N LEU A 27 -4.09 17.34 -6.47
CA LEU A 27 -4.98 16.44 -5.74
C LEU A 27 -5.74 17.12 -4.60
N GLY A 28 -5.30 18.29 -4.15
CA GLY A 28 -5.93 19.07 -3.08
C GLY A 28 -5.65 18.54 -1.66
N CYS A 29 -4.62 17.71 -1.49
CA CYS A 29 -4.31 17.04 -0.23
C CYS A 29 -2.79 16.92 -0.02
N LEU A 30 -2.35 16.84 1.24
CA LEU A 30 -0.97 16.52 1.58
C LEU A 30 -0.78 14.99 1.69
N PRO A 31 0.40 14.46 1.32
CA PRO A 31 0.67 13.03 1.40
C PRO A 31 0.93 12.61 2.85
N SER A 32 0.75 11.32 3.11
CA SER A 32 1.33 10.66 4.29
C SER A 32 2.86 10.60 4.19
N THR A 33 3.40 10.41 2.98
CA THR A 33 4.83 10.46 2.69
C THR A 33 5.07 10.78 1.22
N SER A 34 6.08 11.60 0.94
CA SER A 34 6.51 11.89 -0.43
C SER A 34 8.00 12.13 -0.51
N TYR A 35 8.59 11.93 -1.69
CA TYR A 35 9.98 12.24 -1.97
C TYR A 35 10.21 12.40 -3.47
N VAL A 36 11.25 13.14 -3.84
CA VAL A 36 11.70 13.29 -5.23
C VAL A 36 12.72 12.20 -5.58
N LYS A 37 12.94 11.99 -6.88
CA LYS A 37 14.03 11.13 -7.34
C LYS A 37 15.39 11.70 -6.91
N GLY A 38 16.28 10.83 -6.47
CA GLY A 38 17.62 11.20 -6.01
C GLY A 38 17.68 11.70 -4.57
N GLU A 39 16.53 11.91 -3.92
CA GLU A 39 16.49 12.27 -2.51
C GLU A 39 17.11 11.18 -1.64
N VAL A 40 17.90 11.58 -0.64
CA VAL A 40 18.54 10.67 0.31
C VAL A 40 17.72 10.63 1.58
N ILE A 41 17.09 9.48 1.86
CA ILE A 41 16.27 9.27 3.05
C ILE A 41 16.95 8.27 3.96
N ARG A 42 17.00 8.60 5.26
CA ARG A 42 17.51 7.69 6.28
C ARG A 42 16.41 6.74 6.74
N GLY A 43 16.64 5.43 6.58
CA GLY A 43 15.69 4.40 7.00
C GLY A 43 15.52 4.38 8.51
N LYS A 44 14.30 4.58 9.00
CA LYS A 44 13.99 4.65 10.44
C LYS A 44 14.45 3.42 11.24
N LYS A 45 14.35 2.21 10.66
CA LYS A 45 14.73 0.95 11.33
C LYS A 45 16.19 0.54 11.13
N SER A 46 16.72 0.74 9.94
CA SER A 46 18.09 0.29 9.59
C SER A 46 19.16 1.34 9.91
N GLY A 47 18.77 2.61 10.03
CA GLY A 47 19.71 3.74 10.12
C GLY A 47 20.55 3.95 8.87
N ARG A 48 20.25 3.25 7.77
CA ARG A 48 20.99 3.36 6.51
C ARG A 48 20.37 4.44 5.64
N ASP A 49 21.22 5.12 4.88
CA ASP A 49 20.77 6.11 3.92
C ASP A 49 20.42 5.41 2.60
N PHE A 50 19.31 5.82 2.00
CA PHE A 50 18.79 5.29 0.74
C PHE A 50 18.56 6.44 -0.23
N THR A 51 19.18 6.35 -1.40
CA THR A 51 18.88 7.24 -2.53
C THR A 51 17.65 6.72 -3.26
N MET A 52 16.61 7.55 -3.34
CA MET A 52 15.35 7.19 -3.99
C MET A 52 15.51 7.10 -5.51
N ARG A 53 15.11 5.96 -6.08
CA ARG A 53 15.29 5.68 -7.52
C ARG A 53 14.27 6.38 -8.42
N THR A 54 13.11 6.71 -7.86
CA THR A 54 11.99 7.42 -8.51
C THR A 54 11.37 8.37 -7.49
N GLY A 55 10.67 9.39 -7.97
CA GLY A 55 9.79 10.19 -7.13
C GLY A 55 8.54 9.39 -6.75
N MET A 56 7.99 9.73 -5.59
CA MET A 56 6.85 9.04 -4.99
C MET A 56 6.01 10.02 -4.18
N TRP A 57 4.70 9.88 -4.28
CA TRP A 57 3.73 10.52 -3.42
C TRP A 57 2.75 9.45 -2.92
N ARG A 58 2.50 9.40 -1.60
CA ARG A 58 1.66 8.36 -0.98
C ARG A 58 0.64 8.95 -0.04
N LEU A 59 -0.57 8.41 -0.09
CA LEU A 59 -1.62 8.66 0.88
C LEU A 59 -2.13 7.33 1.44
N GLU A 60 -1.89 7.11 2.74
CA GLU A 60 -2.25 5.90 3.47
C GLU A 60 -3.65 6.04 4.07
N ALA A 61 -4.49 5.01 3.91
CA ALA A 61 -5.74 4.89 4.65
C ALA A 61 -5.49 4.33 6.06
N THR A 62 -6.44 4.55 6.97
CA THR A 62 -6.48 3.84 8.23
C THR A 62 -6.59 2.33 7.98
N SER A 63 -5.76 1.51 8.64
CA SER A 63 -5.86 0.04 8.48
C SER A 63 -7.17 -0.50 9.07
N CYS A 64 -7.77 -1.50 8.43
CA CYS A 64 -9.03 -2.10 8.87
C CYS A 64 -8.83 -3.54 9.35
N GLU A 65 -9.47 -3.87 10.47
CA GLU A 65 -9.57 -5.22 11.05
C GLU A 65 -10.98 -5.39 11.65
N PRO A 66 -11.91 -6.17 11.04
CA PRO A 66 -11.72 -6.99 9.84
C PRO A 66 -11.37 -6.16 8.58
N GLU A 67 -10.86 -6.80 7.53
CA GLU A 67 -10.50 -6.08 6.30
C GLU A 67 -11.70 -5.32 5.72
N ASN A 68 -11.44 -4.16 5.12
CA ASN A 68 -12.46 -3.39 4.41
C ASN A 68 -11.81 -2.46 3.38
N LEU A 69 -11.50 -2.99 2.20
CA LEU A 69 -10.89 -2.19 1.14
C LEU A 69 -11.85 -1.11 0.61
N ASP A 70 -13.15 -1.39 0.55
CA ASP A 70 -14.15 -0.42 0.08
C ASP A 70 -14.16 0.85 0.94
N SER A 71 -14.12 0.71 2.27
CA SER A 71 -14.05 1.87 3.17
C SER A 71 -12.73 2.61 3.07
N GLN A 72 -11.61 1.90 2.89
CA GLN A 72 -10.29 2.53 2.74
C GLN A 72 -10.16 3.31 1.43
N VAL A 73 -10.74 2.81 0.34
CA VAL A 73 -10.82 3.57 -0.92
C VAL A 73 -11.70 4.80 -0.74
N ALA A 74 -12.85 4.67 -0.09
CA ALA A 74 -13.71 5.82 0.19
C ALA A 74 -12.99 6.88 1.06
N GLU A 75 -12.27 6.46 2.10
CA GLU A 75 -11.47 7.34 2.97
C GLU A 75 -10.44 8.12 2.16
N ILE A 76 -9.64 7.43 1.33
CA ILE A 76 -8.63 8.07 0.48
C ILE A 76 -9.29 9.04 -0.51
N LEU A 77 -10.25 8.56 -1.31
CA LEU A 77 -10.84 9.37 -2.38
C LEU A 77 -11.66 10.56 -1.84
N SER A 78 -12.18 10.48 -0.60
CA SER A 78 -12.89 11.60 0.03
C SER A 78 -12.01 12.82 0.29
N GLN A 79 -10.69 12.64 0.38
CA GLN A 79 -9.71 13.68 0.64
C GLN A 79 -9.18 14.33 -0.64
N LEU A 80 -9.51 13.77 -1.80
CA LEU A 80 -8.90 14.13 -3.09
C LEU A 80 -9.91 14.81 -4.00
N THR A 81 -9.38 15.54 -4.99
CA THR A 81 -10.19 16.11 -6.05
C THR A 81 -11.06 15.06 -6.76
N GLN A 82 -12.30 15.44 -7.07
CA GLN A 82 -13.22 14.64 -7.87
C GLN A 82 -13.14 14.98 -9.37
N ASP A 83 -12.29 15.95 -9.76
CA ASP A 83 -12.12 16.34 -11.16
C ASP A 83 -11.33 15.28 -11.94
N LEU A 84 -12.05 14.55 -12.80
CA LEU A 84 -11.46 13.49 -13.63
C LEU A 84 -10.45 14.03 -14.66
N ASN A 85 -10.46 15.31 -15.01
CA ASN A 85 -9.44 15.89 -15.89
C ASN A 85 -8.08 15.94 -15.20
N VAL A 86 -8.06 16.21 -13.88
CA VAL A 86 -6.83 16.17 -13.08
C VAL A 86 -6.28 14.74 -13.05
N TRP A 87 -7.15 13.74 -12.81
CA TRP A 87 -6.74 12.34 -12.81
C TRP A 87 -6.22 11.88 -14.16
N THR A 88 -6.85 12.31 -15.25
CA THR A 88 -6.38 12.04 -16.62
C THR A 88 -4.99 12.65 -16.84
N ASN A 89 -4.78 13.91 -16.46
CA ASN A 89 -3.48 14.57 -16.56
C ASN A 89 -2.39 13.83 -15.76
N LEU A 90 -2.71 13.43 -14.53
CA LEU A 90 -1.77 12.70 -13.68
C LEU A 90 -1.40 11.34 -14.27
N LYS A 91 -2.39 10.59 -14.75
CA LYS A 91 -2.20 9.26 -15.37
C LYS A 91 -1.31 9.33 -16.61
N ASP A 92 -1.42 10.40 -17.41
CA ASP A 92 -0.60 10.56 -18.62
C ASP A 92 0.88 10.83 -18.29
N ARG A 93 1.18 11.23 -17.06
CA ARG A 93 2.52 11.67 -16.63
C ARG A 93 3.18 10.75 -15.63
N PHE A 94 2.38 10.01 -14.87
CA PHE A 94 2.82 9.24 -13.71
C PHE A 94 2.11 7.89 -13.66
N ASP A 95 2.77 6.92 -13.03
CA ASP A 95 2.14 5.66 -12.69
C ASP A 95 1.33 5.84 -11.40
N ILE A 96 0.08 5.38 -11.40
CA ILE A 96 -0.87 5.56 -10.31
C ILE A 96 -1.52 4.23 -9.97
N ASP A 97 -1.33 3.80 -8.73
CA ASP A 97 -2.00 2.63 -8.20
C ASP A 97 -2.52 2.83 -6.78
N LEU A 98 -3.50 2.00 -6.43
CA LEU A 98 -3.88 1.73 -5.07
C LEU A 98 -3.26 0.39 -4.68
N PHE A 99 -2.23 0.44 -3.83
CA PHE A 99 -1.68 -0.74 -3.22
C PHE A 99 -2.52 -1.17 -2.02
N CYS A 100 -2.86 -2.44 -1.92
CA CYS A 100 -3.46 -3.02 -0.72
C CYS A 100 -2.71 -4.28 -0.29
N GLY A 101 -2.26 -4.29 0.97
CA GLY A 101 -1.83 -5.50 1.64
C GLY A 101 -3.01 -6.16 2.34
N PHE A 102 -3.34 -7.38 1.94
CA PHE A 102 -4.31 -8.25 2.59
C PHE A 102 -3.60 -9.29 3.45
N TYR A 103 -4.04 -9.43 4.70
CA TYR A 103 -3.41 -10.32 5.67
C TYR A 103 -4.41 -11.39 6.10
N MET A 104 -4.00 -12.65 5.95
CA MET A 104 -4.81 -13.81 6.29
C MET A 104 -4.55 -14.29 7.72
N GLU A 105 -5.59 -14.71 8.44
CA GLU A 105 -5.45 -15.42 9.72
C GLU A 105 -5.42 -16.95 9.52
N VAL A 106 -6.21 -17.45 8.56
CA VAL A 106 -6.22 -18.85 8.13
C VAL A 106 -6.14 -18.97 6.61
N THR A 107 -5.84 -20.17 6.12
CA THR A 107 -5.84 -20.43 4.67
C THR A 107 -7.25 -20.34 4.09
N ASN A 108 -7.35 -19.94 2.82
CA ASN A 108 -8.61 -19.88 2.06
C ASN A 108 -9.62 -18.83 2.57
N GLU A 109 -9.10 -17.69 3.05
CA GLU A 109 -9.86 -16.45 3.21
C GLU A 109 -10.07 -15.73 1.87
N GLY A 110 -11.12 -14.91 1.80
CA GLY A 110 -11.43 -14.11 0.62
C GLY A 110 -12.07 -12.77 0.98
N VAL A 111 -12.09 -11.90 -0.01
CA VAL A 111 -12.72 -10.57 0.01
C VAL A 111 -13.38 -10.34 -1.34
N GLU A 112 -14.49 -9.63 -1.32
CA GLU A 112 -15.08 -9.04 -2.52
C GLU A 112 -14.85 -7.53 -2.48
N ILE A 113 -14.49 -6.96 -3.63
CA ILE A 113 -14.36 -5.52 -3.80
C ILE A 113 -15.57 -5.06 -4.57
N SER A 114 -16.31 -4.09 -4.03
CA SER A 114 -17.56 -3.67 -4.66
C SER A 114 -17.32 -3.13 -6.07
N SER A 115 -18.30 -3.36 -6.95
CA SER A 115 -18.28 -2.78 -8.30
C SER A 115 -18.24 -1.25 -8.29
N ALA A 116 -18.80 -0.62 -7.25
CA ALA A 116 -18.73 0.82 -7.03
C ALA A 116 -17.29 1.28 -6.80
N THR A 117 -16.54 0.60 -5.92
CA THR A 117 -15.12 0.87 -5.67
C THR A 117 -14.28 0.65 -6.93
N LEU A 118 -14.48 -0.47 -7.63
CA LEU A 118 -13.78 -0.75 -8.88
C LEU A 118 -14.05 0.31 -9.95
N LYS A 119 -15.29 0.81 -10.03
CA LYS A 119 -15.66 1.92 -10.91
C LYS A 119 -14.93 3.22 -10.52
N LEU A 120 -14.92 3.57 -9.24
CA LEU A 120 -14.25 4.79 -8.76
C LEU A 120 -12.74 4.79 -9.09
N LEU A 121 -12.08 3.64 -8.92
CA LEU A 121 -10.67 3.47 -9.28
C LEU A 121 -10.49 3.54 -10.80
N GLY A 122 -11.33 2.83 -11.55
CA GLY A 122 -11.27 2.78 -13.01
C GLY A 122 -11.48 4.13 -13.69
N GLU A 123 -12.45 4.94 -13.23
CA GLU A 123 -12.72 6.29 -13.74
C GLU A 123 -11.53 7.24 -13.56
N ARG A 124 -10.69 6.99 -12.54
CA ARG A 124 -9.47 7.75 -12.25
C ARG A 124 -8.22 7.13 -12.87
N GLY A 125 -8.37 6.00 -13.56
CA GLY A 125 -7.26 5.26 -14.14
C GLY A 125 -6.28 4.68 -13.11
N ILE A 126 -6.75 4.43 -11.89
CA ILE A 126 -5.95 3.89 -10.79
C ILE A 126 -5.95 2.36 -10.90
N ALA A 127 -4.76 1.76 -11.05
CA ALA A 127 -4.63 0.31 -10.99
C ALA A 127 -4.80 -0.18 -9.54
N LEU A 128 -5.42 -1.34 -9.34
CA LEU A 128 -5.46 -1.99 -8.03
C LEU A 128 -4.34 -3.03 -7.93
N GLY A 129 -3.36 -2.78 -7.06
CA GLY A 129 -2.27 -3.70 -6.76
C GLY A 129 -2.50 -4.41 -5.43
N LEU A 130 -2.40 -5.74 -5.41
CA LEU A 130 -2.68 -6.55 -4.24
C LEU A 130 -1.46 -7.40 -3.85
N ASP A 131 -1.08 -7.33 -2.58
CA ASP A 131 -0.25 -8.34 -1.94
C ASP A 131 -1.11 -9.12 -0.96
N ILE A 132 -1.15 -10.45 -1.11
CA ILE A 132 -1.91 -11.34 -0.22
C ILE A 132 -0.91 -12.12 0.63
N TYR A 133 -0.88 -11.79 1.92
CA TYR A 133 -0.01 -12.39 2.91
C TYR A 133 -0.73 -13.55 3.60
N GLY A 134 -0.24 -14.77 3.36
CA GLY A 134 -0.76 -15.97 4.02
C GLY A 134 -0.51 -15.97 5.53
N PRO A 135 -1.20 -16.86 6.28
CA PRO A 135 -1.08 -16.91 7.72
C PRO A 135 0.36 -17.19 8.14
N VAL A 136 0.85 -16.37 9.08
CA VAL A 136 2.17 -16.59 9.68
C VAL A 136 2.07 -17.86 10.51
N LYS A 137 2.77 -18.93 10.11
CA LYS A 137 2.90 -20.11 10.95
C LYS A 137 3.52 -19.67 12.27
N GLU A 138 2.81 -19.82 13.38
CA GLU A 138 3.48 -19.83 14.67
C GLU A 138 4.59 -20.86 14.58
N ASN A 139 5.81 -20.42 14.83
CA ASN A 139 6.95 -21.31 14.82
C ASN A 139 6.89 -22.15 16.11
N THR A 140 6.01 -23.15 16.16
CA THR A 140 5.93 -24.10 17.27
C THR A 140 7.07 -25.11 17.17
N SER A 141 8.32 -24.64 17.07
CA SER A 141 9.46 -25.44 17.49
C SER A 141 9.75 -25.06 18.94
N ALA A 142 9.19 -25.81 19.87
CA ALA A 142 9.92 -26.07 21.09
C ALA A 142 11.28 -26.64 20.65
N ALA A 143 12.33 -25.83 20.72
CA ALA A 143 13.67 -26.25 20.39
C ALA A 143 13.98 -27.49 21.23
N LYS A 144 14.04 -28.68 20.61
CA LYS A 144 14.61 -29.84 21.26
C LYS A 144 16.06 -29.49 21.56
N PRO A 145 16.52 -29.52 22.82
CA PRO A 145 17.90 -29.20 23.13
C PRO A 145 18.80 -30.20 22.39
N TRP A 146 19.81 -29.65 21.71
CA TRP A 146 20.84 -30.40 21.02
C TRP A 146 21.52 -31.37 21.99
N LYS A 147 21.30 -32.68 21.84
CA LYS A 147 22.05 -33.70 22.58
C LYS A 147 23.41 -33.89 21.91
N ARG A 148 24.49 -33.43 22.54
CA ARG A 148 25.84 -33.89 22.22
C ARG A 148 25.96 -35.34 22.66
N SER A 149 26.04 -36.27 21.71
CA SER A 149 26.58 -37.59 21.94
C SER A 149 28.09 -37.45 22.18
N VAL A 150 28.53 -37.65 23.41
CA VAL A 150 29.94 -37.89 23.72
C VAL A 150 30.09 -39.42 23.74
N SER A 151 30.88 -39.93 22.81
CA SER A 151 31.37 -41.30 22.81
C SER A 151 32.69 -41.36 23.57
N GLU A 152 32.73 -42.14 24.65
CA GLU A 152 33.92 -42.85 25.15
C GLU A 152 33.48 -44.26 25.54
#